data_AF-A0A953JH39-F1
#
_entry.id   AF-A0A953JH39-F1
#
_cell.length_a   1.000
_cell.length_b   1.000
_cell.length_c   1.000
_cell.angle_alpha   90.00
_cell.angle_beta   90.00
_cell.angle_gamma   90.00
#
_symmetry.space_group_name_H-M   'P 1'
#
loop_
_entity.id
_entity.type
_entity.pdbx_description
1 polymer ?
#
loop_
_entity_poly.entity_id
_entity_poly.type
_entity_poly.pdbx_seq_one_letter_code
_entity_poly.pdbx_strand_id
1 'polypeptide(L)'
;GRAALLRRLGETVAAAPRIFARRDGPRPGGLFDLLAEEAAAMGRVLPARSILIALLRNLGPIWPGRESLAGVNLGDCWRHPDIRRPDATEGLIPFHKLSQWLAYSLIEPLEEAGIRVEGVDALTGLPEYRNGGLFMDMEVIRLKDPAAAAQPHEVGSRLVVEWRALTVALLDRIAPLVRERLGLAPEAMPLAKVLEGGTWAAGRRLARERRADGGPPLHVVSDGTVF
;
A
#
# COMPACT_ATOMS: atom_id res chain seq x y z
N GLY A 1 -18.62 -3.55 -7.90
CA GLY A 1 -17.29 -3.15 -7.39
C GLY A 1 -17.30 -1.74 -6.83
N ARG A 2 -16.95 -0.72 -7.64
CA ARG A 2 -16.69 0.67 -7.18
C ARG A 2 -17.87 1.38 -6.51
N ALA A 3 -19.08 1.28 -7.06
CA ALA A 3 -20.26 1.89 -6.44
C ALA A 3 -20.53 1.36 -5.02
N ALA A 4 -20.28 0.07 -4.78
CA ALA A 4 -20.41 -0.52 -3.44
C ALA A 4 -19.32 0.00 -2.49
N LEU A 5 -18.09 0.18 -2.97
CA LEU A 5 -17.01 0.77 -2.19
C LEU A 5 -17.34 2.23 -1.79
N LEU A 6 -17.87 3.03 -2.72
CA LEU A 6 -18.30 4.40 -2.43
C LEU A 6 -19.45 4.45 -1.42
N ARG A 7 -20.42 3.54 -1.52
CA ARG A 7 -21.47 3.41 -0.50
C ARG A 7 -20.91 3.07 0.87
N ARG A 8 -20.02 2.07 0.97
CA ARG A 8 -19.35 1.71 2.24
C ARG A 8 -18.53 2.86 2.80
N LEU A 9 -17.87 3.66 1.95
CA LEU A 9 -17.19 4.88 2.38
C LEU A 9 -18.19 5.86 3.02
N GLY A 10 -19.32 6.13 2.35
CA GLY A 10 -20.38 6.98 2.89
C GLY A 10 -20.92 6.48 4.23
N GLU A 11 -21.22 5.18 4.33
CA GLU A 11 -21.67 4.53 5.56
C GLU A 11 -20.64 4.64 6.69
N THR A 12 -19.36 4.36 6.39
CA THR A 12 -18.25 4.44 7.37
C THR A 12 -18.06 5.87 7.88
N VAL A 13 -18.10 6.84 6.97
CA VAL A 13 -17.99 8.27 7.29
C VAL A 13 -19.16 8.74 8.16
N ALA A 14 -20.39 8.36 7.79
CA ALA A 14 -21.59 8.72 8.53
C ALA A 14 -21.65 8.07 9.92
N ALA A 15 -21.15 6.85 10.06
CA ALA A 15 -21.15 6.11 11.33
C ALA A 15 -20.11 6.59 12.36
N ALA A 16 -19.13 7.40 11.94
CA ALA A 16 -18.05 7.89 12.80
C ALA A 16 -17.97 9.44 12.86
N PRO A 17 -19.03 10.14 13.32
CA PRO A 17 -19.07 11.61 13.34
C PRO A 17 -17.98 12.23 14.23
N ARG A 18 -17.54 11.53 15.29
CA ARG A 18 -16.41 12.00 16.12
C ARG A 18 -15.12 12.21 15.33
N ILE A 19 -14.96 11.50 14.22
CA ILE A 19 -13.79 11.59 13.34
C ILE A 19 -14.11 12.43 12.10
N PHE A 20 -15.27 12.21 11.48
CA PHE A 20 -15.57 12.79 10.17
C PHE A 20 -16.43 14.06 10.20
N ALA A 21 -16.95 14.45 11.36
CA ALA A 21 -17.82 15.62 11.57
C ALA A 21 -17.20 16.57 12.63
N ARG A 22 -15.88 16.77 12.59
CA ARG A 22 -15.16 17.58 13.61
C ARG A 22 -15.42 19.07 13.48
N ARG A 23 -15.66 19.55 12.26
CA ARG A 23 -15.90 20.98 11.95
C ARG A 23 -17.33 21.24 11.49
N ASP A 24 -17.90 20.30 10.74
CA ASP A 24 -19.17 20.38 10.06
C ASP A 24 -19.83 18.98 9.98
N GLY A 25 -20.63 18.69 8.96
CA GLY A 25 -21.26 17.37 8.80
C GLY A 25 -20.26 16.25 8.46
N PRO A 26 -20.63 14.96 8.60
CA PRO A 26 -19.76 13.84 8.28
C PRO A 26 -19.28 13.88 6.82
N ARG A 27 -17.98 14.09 6.60
CA ARG A 27 -17.33 14.05 5.29
C ARG A 27 -15.95 13.39 5.35
N PRO A 28 -15.44 12.81 4.25
CA PRO A 28 -14.09 12.25 4.22
C PRO A 28 -13.00 13.24 4.69
N GLY A 29 -13.20 14.54 4.43
CA GLY A 29 -12.30 15.60 4.87
C GLY A 29 -12.19 15.77 6.39
N GLY A 30 -13.06 15.18 7.21
CA GLY A 30 -12.83 15.15 8.66
C GLY A 30 -11.59 14.34 9.06
N LEU A 31 -11.10 13.43 8.20
CA LEU A 31 -9.80 12.81 8.37
C LEU A 31 -8.65 13.83 8.29
N PHE A 32 -8.76 14.82 7.39
CA PHE A 32 -7.81 15.93 7.34
C PHE A 32 -7.90 16.74 8.63
N ASP A 33 -9.10 17.06 9.11
CA ASP A 33 -9.28 17.82 10.36
C ASP A 33 -8.61 17.12 11.55
N LEU A 34 -8.73 15.78 11.64
CA LEU A 34 -8.03 14.96 12.63
C LEU A 34 -6.50 15.09 12.53
N LEU A 35 -5.95 14.91 11.33
CA LEU A 35 -4.50 14.95 11.10
C LEU A 35 -3.93 16.36 11.30
N ALA A 36 -4.69 17.39 10.94
CA ALA A 36 -4.31 18.79 11.13
C ALA A 36 -4.25 19.16 12.62
N GLU A 37 -5.15 18.65 13.44
CA GLU A 37 -5.11 18.83 14.90
C GLU A 37 -3.91 18.09 15.52
N GLU A 38 -3.64 16.85 15.11
CA GLU A 38 -2.44 16.11 15.54
C GLU A 38 -1.16 16.87 15.18
N ALA A 39 -1.07 17.34 13.93
CA ALA A 39 0.06 18.15 13.47
C ALA A 39 0.19 19.46 14.24
N ALA A 40 -0.90 20.15 14.56
CA ALA A 40 -0.88 21.40 15.32
C ALA A 40 -0.28 21.22 16.72
N ALA A 41 -0.59 20.09 17.38
CA ALA A 41 0.01 19.72 18.67
C ALA A 41 1.53 19.42 18.56
N MET A 42 2.02 19.16 17.35
CA MET A 42 3.41 18.85 17.03
C MET A 42 4.11 19.97 16.24
N GLY A 43 3.64 21.22 16.35
CA GLY A 43 4.28 22.36 15.67
C GLY A 43 4.14 22.35 14.15
N ARG A 44 3.00 21.83 13.64
CA ARG A 44 2.70 21.61 12.21
C ARG A 44 3.60 20.58 11.53
N VAL A 45 4.17 19.65 12.30
CA VAL A 45 4.90 18.50 11.79
C VAL A 45 4.08 17.23 12.00
N LEU A 46 3.96 16.40 10.97
CA LEU A 46 3.22 15.15 11.04
C LEU A 46 4.07 13.98 10.52
N PRO A 47 4.30 12.92 11.31
CA PRO A 47 4.93 11.72 10.81
C PRO A 47 4.09 11.06 9.71
N ALA A 48 4.69 10.67 8.58
CA ALA A 48 3.98 10.02 7.47
C ALA A 48 3.22 8.76 7.93
N ARG A 49 3.78 8.02 8.90
CA ARG A 49 3.13 6.87 9.53
C ARG A 49 1.77 7.20 10.17
N SER A 50 1.58 8.42 10.70
CA SER A 50 0.33 8.84 11.34
C SER A 50 -0.81 8.89 10.31
N ILE A 51 -0.51 9.28 9.07
CA ILE A 51 -1.47 9.27 7.95
C ILE A 51 -1.97 7.83 7.71
N LEU A 52 -1.06 6.87 7.56
CA LEU A 52 -1.42 5.47 7.36
C LEU A 52 -2.22 4.91 8.54
N ILE A 53 -1.80 5.18 9.78
CA ILE A 53 -2.52 4.75 10.98
C ILE A 53 -3.95 5.31 11.00
N ALA A 54 -4.11 6.60 10.68
CA ALA A 54 -5.43 7.23 10.62
C ALA A 54 -6.31 6.60 9.53
N LEU A 55 -5.74 6.30 8.36
CA LEU A 55 -6.45 5.59 7.29
C LEU A 55 -6.88 4.18 7.71
N LEU A 56 -5.98 3.38 8.28
CA LEU A 56 -6.29 2.01 8.70
C LEU A 56 -7.35 1.97 9.80
N ARG A 57 -7.26 2.87 10.78
CA ARG A 57 -8.21 2.93 11.90
C ARG A 57 -9.60 3.39 11.47
N ASN A 58 -9.68 4.40 10.61
CA ASN A 58 -10.95 5.09 10.34
C ASN A 58 -11.59 4.68 9.01
N LEU A 59 -10.80 4.19 8.06
CA LEU A 59 -11.28 3.76 6.75
C LEU A 59 -11.05 2.27 6.48
N GLY A 60 -10.46 1.50 7.41
CA GLY A 60 -10.35 0.04 7.30
C GLY A 60 -11.66 -0.67 6.88
N PRO A 61 -12.83 -0.33 7.46
CA PRO A 61 -14.11 -0.96 7.11
C PRO A 61 -14.58 -0.79 5.66
N ILE A 62 -14.02 0.14 4.88
CA ILE A 62 -14.45 0.32 3.48
C ILE A 62 -14.00 -0.85 2.59
N TRP A 63 -12.91 -1.51 2.98
CA TRP A 63 -12.31 -2.61 2.24
C TRP A 63 -13.12 -3.90 2.44
N PRO A 64 -13.22 -4.75 1.40
CA PRO A 64 -13.88 -6.04 1.56
C PRO A 64 -13.18 -6.88 2.64
N GLY A 65 -13.98 -7.62 3.42
CA GLY A 65 -13.47 -8.55 4.42
C GLY A 65 -12.80 -9.75 3.77
N ARG A 66 -11.59 -10.08 4.23
CA ARG A 66 -10.84 -11.26 3.78
C ARG A 66 -10.39 -12.09 4.97
N GLU A 67 -9.60 -11.46 5.83
CA GLU A 67 -9.20 -11.98 7.15
C GLU A 67 -9.81 -11.10 8.25
N SER A 68 -10.13 -11.71 9.38
CA SER A 68 -10.53 -10.98 10.59
C SER A 68 -9.77 -11.49 11.81
N LEU A 69 -9.50 -10.58 12.74
CA LEU A 69 -8.86 -10.88 14.01
C LEU A 69 -9.64 -10.20 15.13
N ALA A 70 -10.11 -10.97 16.11
CA ALA A 70 -10.95 -10.47 17.21
C ALA A 70 -12.16 -9.64 16.72
N GLY A 71 -12.80 -10.07 15.62
CA GLY A 71 -13.94 -9.37 15.02
C GLY A 71 -13.59 -8.13 14.18
N VAL A 72 -12.30 -7.76 14.09
CA VAL A 72 -11.83 -6.64 13.26
C VAL A 72 -11.48 -7.15 11.87
N ASN A 73 -12.10 -6.57 10.84
CA ASN A 73 -11.71 -6.80 9.45
C ASN A 73 -10.32 -6.22 9.18
N LEU A 74 -9.40 -7.04 8.68
CA LEU A 74 -8.02 -6.64 8.38
C LEU A 74 -7.83 -6.20 6.92
N GLY A 75 -8.85 -6.29 6.06
CA GLY A 75 -8.77 -5.86 4.66
C GLY A 75 -7.72 -6.63 3.86
N ASP A 76 -6.73 -5.93 3.30
CA ASP A 76 -5.61 -6.52 2.55
C ASP A 76 -4.52 -7.06 3.49
N CYS A 77 -4.88 -8.13 4.19
CA CYS A 77 -4.02 -8.95 5.05
C CYS A 77 -4.27 -10.42 4.72
N TRP A 78 -3.20 -11.22 4.65
CA TRP A 78 -3.26 -12.60 4.16
C TRP A 78 -2.47 -13.55 5.05
N ARG A 79 -2.64 -14.84 4.82
CA ARG A 79 -1.93 -15.89 5.56
C ARG A 79 -0.76 -16.46 4.77
N HIS A 80 0.33 -16.72 5.47
CA HIS A 80 1.47 -17.47 4.95
C HIS A 80 2.00 -18.45 6.02
N PRO A 81 2.16 -19.74 5.69
CA PRO A 81 2.50 -20.77 6.68
C PRO A 81 3.88 -20.55 7.32
N ASP A 82 4.82 -19.90 6.63
CA ASP A 82 6.18 -19.70 7.17
C ASP A 82 6.29 -18.48 8.11
N ILE A 83 5.23 -17.69 8.28
CA ILE A 83 5.20 -16.58 9.23
C ILE A 83 4.80 -17.10 10.61
N ARG A 84 5.80 -17.31 11.47
CA ARG A 84 5.61 -17.78 12.84
C ARG A 84 5.64 -16.61 13.82
N ARG A 85 4.59 -16.49 14.64
CA ARG A 85 4.49 -15.53 15.75
C ARG A 85 3.92 -16.24 16.97
N PRO A 86 4.30 -15.84 18.19
CA PRO A 86 3.79 -16.44 19.43
C PRO A 86 2.42 -15.88 19.87
N ASP A 87 1.70 -15.19 18.97
CA ASP A 87 0.45 -14.49 19.28
C ASP A 87 -0.61 -14.68 18.18
N ALA A 88 -1.76 -14.04 18.34
CA ALA A 88 -2.89 -14.17 17.43
C ALA A 88 -2.65 -13.62 16.01
N THR A 89 -1.48 -13.00 15.77
CA THR A 89 -1.02 -12.58 14.43
C THR A 89 -0.22 -13.67 13.70
N GLU A 90 -0.14 -14.89 14.23
CA GLU A 90 0.50 -16.01 13.55
C GLU A 90 -0.04 -16.19 12.12
N GLY A 91 0.91 -16.33 11.19
CA GLY A 91 0.64 -16.50 9.78
C GLY A 91 0.25 -15.21 9.05
N LEU A 92 -0.03 -14.09 9.74
CA LEU A 92 -0.55 -12.89 9.10
C LEU A 92 0.54 -12.05 8.42
N ILE A 93 0.27 -11.64 7.18
CA ILE A 93 1.07 -10.68 6.40
C ILE A 93 0.15 -9.51 6.00
N PRO A 94 0.30 -8.33 6.65
CA PRO A 94 -0.43 -7.13 6.28
C PRO A 94 0.25 -6.43 5.10
N PHE A 95 -0.50 -6.17 4.03
CA PHE A 95 -0.01 -5.35 2.90
C PHE A 95 -0.67 -3.99 2.86
N HIS A 96 -2.00 -3.94 3.06
CA HIS A 96 -2.80 -2.72 3.04
C HIS A 96 -2.49 -1.77 1.85
N LYS A 97 -2.18 -2.34 0.68
CA LYS A 97 -1.56 -1.61 -0.44
C LYS A 97 -2.31 -0.35 -0.83
N LEU A 98 -3.64 -0.41 -0.92
CA LEU A 98 -4.45 0.73 -1.32
C LEU A 98 -4.50 1.83 -0.23
N SER A 99 -4.52 1.46 1.05
CA SER A 99 -4.38 2.42 2.15
C SER A 99 -2.97 3.03 2.18
N GLN A 100 -1.94 2.23 1.89
CA GLN A 100 -0.56 2.69 1.75
C GLN A 100 -0.41 3.71 0.62
N TRP A 101 -1.00 3.42 -0.54
CA TRP A 101 -1.02 4.33 -1.67
C TRP A 101 -1.76 5.63 -1.34
N LEU A 102 -2.95 5.54 -0.72
CA LEU A 102 -3.68 6.71 -0.27
C LEU A 102 -2.89 7.55 0.75
N ALA A 103 -2.10 6.91 1.63
CA ALA A 103 -1.22 7.63 2.54
C ALA A 103 -0.19 8.49 1.79
N TYR A 104 0.46 7.94 0.76
CA TYR A 104 1.35 8.70 -0.11
C TYR A 104 0.63 9.84 -0.84
N SER A 105 -0.58 9.59 -1.37
CA SER A 105 -1.37 10.61 -2.08
C SER A 105 -1.86 11.76 -1.18
N LEU A 106 -1.92 11.56 0.14
CA LEU A 106 -2.32 12.61 1.08
C LEU A 106 -1.15 13.50 1.53
N ILE A 107 0.10 13.12 1.25
CA ILE A 107 1.28 13.90 1.66
C ILE A 107 1.24 15.29 1.02
N GLU A 108 1.14 15.36 -0.31
CA GLU A 108 1.15 16.63 -1.05
C GLU A 108 0.00 17.57 -0.61
N PRO A 109 -1.28 17.14 -0.53
CA PRO A 109 -2.35 18.00 -0.01
C PRO A 109 -2.15 18.48 1.44
N LEU A 110 -1.53 17.66 2.31
CA LEU A 110 -1.21 18.09 3.69
C LEU A 110 -0.10 19.15 3.69
N GLU A 111 0.93 18.97 2.87
CA GLU A 111 2.03 19.93 2.72
C GLU A 111 1.55 21.26 2.11
N GLU A 112 0.66 21.22 1.12
CA GLU A 112 0.00 22.40 0.56
C GLU A 112 -0.83 23.15 1.61
N ALA A 113 -1.43 22.42 2.56
CA ALA A 113 -2.13 23.01 3.70
C ALA A 113 -1.20 23.55 4.81
N GLY A 114 0.12 23.50 4.60
CA GLY A 114 1.12 24.00 5.55
C GLY A 114 1.44 23.03 6.69
N ILE A 115 1.14 21.74 6.54
CA ILE A 115 1.53 20.67 7.46
C ILE A 115 2.75 19.96 6.88
N ARG A 116 3.91 20.09 7.52
CA ARG A 116 5.14 19.42 7.09
C ARG A 116 5.06 17.94 7.41
N VAL A 117 5.17 17.08 6.40
CA VAL A 117 5.19 15.63 6.59
C VAL A 117 6.62 15.12 6.67
N GLU A 118 6.93 14.30 7.67
CA GLU A 118 8.29 13.77 7.88
C GLU A 118 8.32 12.24 7.95
N GLY A 119 9.50 11.66 7.73
CA GLY A 119 9.70 10.21 7.86
C GLY A 119 8.94 9.40 6.81
N VAL A 120 8.87 9.88 5.57
CA VAL A 120 8.20 9.19 4.45
C VAL A 120 8.74 7.78 4.24
N ASP A 121 10.02 7.54 4.50
CA ASP A 121 10.65 6.21 4.41
C ASP A 121 10.16 5.21 5.49
N ALA A 122 9.38 5.64 6.48
CA ALA A 122 8.69 4.72 7.41
C ALA A 122 7.42 4.08 6.80
N LEU A 123 6.98 4.57 5.64
CA LEU A 123 5.94 3.96 4.83
C LEU A 123 6.54 2.82 4.00
N THR A 124 5.72 1.82 3.65
CA THR A 124 6.19 0.64 2.90
C THR A 124 6.04 0.81 1.40
N GLY A 125 6.79 -0.01 0.65
CA GLY A 125 6.60 -0.17 -0.79
C GLY A 125 5.21 -0.70 -1.16
N LEU A 126 4.79 -0.47 -2.41
CA LEU A 126 3.49 -0.93 -2.90
C LEU A 126 3.62 -2.29 -3.61
N PRO A 127 3.11 -3.40 -3.02
CA PRO A 127 3.21 -4.73 -3.62
C PRO A 127 2.14 -4.95 -4.68
N GLU A 128 2.21 -4.13 -5.73
CA GLU A 128 1.39 -4.28 -6.93
C GLU A 128 2.16 -4.89 -8.09
N TYR A 129 1.45 -5.23 -9.15
CA TYR A 129 1.96 -6.13 -10.17
C TYR A 129 3.05 -5.51 -11.06
N ARG A 130 3.20 -4.18 -11.13
CA ARG A 130 4.29 -3.54 -11.88
C ARG A 130 5.60 -3.55 -11.09
N ASN A 131 5.55 -3.19 -9.81
CA ASN A 131 6.65 -3.27 -8.87
C ASN A 131 7.09 -4.73 -8.68
N GLY A 132 6.14 -5.63 -8.46
CA GLY A 132 6.45 -7.06 -8.37
C GLY A 132 6.92 -7.63 -9.71
N GLY A 133 6.36 -7.13 -10.81
CA GLY A 133 6.70 -7.55 -12.16
C GLY A 133 8.12 -7.16 -12.55
N LEU A 134 8.56 -5.95 -12.17
CA LEU A 134 9.94 -5.48 -12.34
C LEU A 134 10.95 -6.51 -11.86
N PHE A 135 10.79 -7.03 -10.65
CA PHE A 135 11.75 -7.97 -10.06
C PHE A 135 11.75 -9.35 -10.73
N MET A 136 10.62 -9.76 -11.32
CA MET A 136 10.56 -11.00 -12.11
C MET A 136 11.13 -10.80 -13.53
N ASP A 137 10.74 -9.72 -14.22
CA ASP A 137 11.17 -9.44 -15.59
C ASP A 137 12.65 -9.08 -15.70
N MET A 138 13.23 -8.57 -14.61
CA MET A 138 14.68 -8.35 -14.45
C MET A 138 15.39 -9.55 -13.82
N GLU A 139 14.67 -10.65 -13.58
CA GLU A 139 15.19 -11.92 -13.04
C GLU A 139 15.86 -11.83 -11.65
N VAL A 140 15.53 -10.80 -10.86
CA VAL A 140 15.94 -10.65 -9.45
C VAL A 140 15.33 -11.77 -8.60
N ILE A 141 14.08 -12.15 -8.92
CA ILE A 141 13.41 -13.33 -8.39
C ILE A 141 12.84 -14.15 -9.55
N ARG A 142 12.71 -15.47 -9.36
CA ARG A 142 12.18 -16.40 -10.36
C ARG A 142 11.22 -17.37 -9.69
N LEU A 143 10.28 -17.90 -10.47
CA LEU A 143 9.42 -19.00 -10.02
C LEU A 143 10.25 -20.27 -9.83
N LYS A 144 9.99 -21.00 -8.75
CA LYS A 144 10.56 -22.33 -8.53
C LYS A 144 10.06 -23.32 -9.58
N ASP A 145 8.77 -23.23 -9.92
CA ASP A 145 8.14 -23.95 -11.02
C ASP A 145 7.73 -22.95 -12.11
N PRO A 146 8.42 -22.92 -13.27
CA PRO A 146 8.07 -22.05 -14.38
C PRO A 146 6.65 -22.26 -14.93
N ALA A 147 6.08 -23.47 -14.81
CA ALA A 147 4.75 -23.77 -15.31
C ALA A 147 3.65 -22.98 -14.58
N ALA A 148 3.92 -22.52 -13.35
CA ALA A 148 2.99 -21.71 -12.57
C ALA A 148 2.66 -20.36 -13.25
N ALA A 149 3.53 -19.84 -14.13
CA ALA A 149 3.26 -18.58 -14.85
C ALA A 149 2.06 -18.68 -15.81
N ALA A 150 1.74 -19.87 -16.31
CA ALA A 150 0.66 -20.09 -17.27
C ALA A 150 -0.73 -20.25 -16.60
N GLN A 151 -0.78 -20.26 -15.27
CA GLN A 151 -2.01 -20.55 -14.52
C GLN A 151 -2.58 -19.29 -13.86
N PRO A 152 -3.92 -19.18 -13.73
CA PRO A 152 -4.53 -18.16 -12.88
C PRO A 152 -4.27 -18.45 -11.40
N HIS A 153 -3.91 -17.42 -10.64
CA HIS A 153 -3.71 -17.51 -9.19
C HIS A 153 -4.65 -16.58 -8.46
N GLU A 154 -5.34 -17.10 -7.45
CA GLU A 154 -6.09 -16.28 -6.50
C GLU A 154 -5.14 -15.35 -5.73
N VAL A 155 -5.63 -14.16 -5.38
CA VAL A 155 -4.81 -13.16 -4.64
C VAL A 155 -4.27 -13.72 -3.33
N GLY A 156 -5.04 -14.56 -2.65
CA GLY A 156 -4.66 -15.20 -1.39
C GLY A 156 -3.85 -16.49 -1.55
N SER A 157 -3.54 -16.91 -2.77
CA SER A 157 -2.68 -18.06 -3.00
C SER A 157 -1.29 -17.81 -2.41
N ARG A 158 -0.65 -18.88 -1.94
CA ARG A 158 0.71 -18.82 -1.40
C ARG A 158 1.67 -18.10 -2.34
N LEU A 159 1.61 -18.41 -3.64
CA LEU A 159 2.48 -17.81 -4.65
C LEU A 159 2.32 -16.29 -4.72
N VAL A 160 1.08 -15.79 -4.79
CA VAL A 160 0.83 -14.35 -4.88
C VAL A 160 1.21 -13.64 -3.58
N VAL A 161 0.91 -14.24 -2.42
CA VAL A 161 1.31 -13.69 -1.11
C VAL A 161 2.84 -13.63 -0.97
N GLU A 162 3.57 -14.69 -1.34
CA GLU A 162 5.04 -14.71 -1.35
C GLU A 162 5.60 -13.65 -2.30
N TRP A 163 5.08 -13.55 -3.51
CA TRP A 163 5.52 -12.56 -4.49
C TRP A 163 5.30 -11.12 -4.00
N ARG A 164 4.14 -10.83 -3.41
CA ARG A 164 3.83 -9.52 -2.82
C ARG A 164 4.74 -9.20 -1.63
N ALA A 165 4.99 -10.16 -0.75
CA ALA A 165 5.91 -9.98 0.38
C ALA A 165 7.34 -9.71 -0.08
N LEU A 166 7.84 -10.49 -1.04
CA LEU A 166 9.14 -10.27 -1.66
C LEU A 166 9.21 -8.89 -2.34
N THR A 167 8.12 -8.46 -2.98
CA THR A 167 8.06 -7.14 -3.62
C THR A 167 8.29 -6.02 -2.59
N VAL A 168 7.60 -6.03 -1.44
CA VAL A 168 7.85 -5.02 -0.39
C VAL A 168 9.30 -5.05 0.06
N ALA A 169 9.83 -6.24 0.40
CA ALA A 169 11.21 -6.37 0.88
C ALA A 169 12.25 -5.91 -0.15
N LEU A 170 12.03 -6.18 -1.44
CA LEU A 170 12.93 -5.77 -2.51
C LEU A 170 12.84 -4.27 -2.80
N LEU A 171 11.67 -3.64 -2.63
CA LEU A 171 11.53 -2.19 -2.74
C LEU A 171 12.32 -1.46 -1.65
N ASP A 172 12.33 -1.99 -0.42
CA ASP A 172 13.16 -1.42 0.66
C ASP A 172 14.66 -1.55 0.36
N ARG A 173 15.06 -2.63 -0.35
CA ARG A 173 16.47 -2.84 -0.74
C ARG A 173 16.91 -2.04 -1.95
N ILE A 174 16.02 -1.75 -2.92
CA ILE A 174 16.40 -1.02 -4.13
C ILE A 174 16.53 0.49 -3.89
N ALA A 175 15.75 1.05 -2.95
CA ALA A 175 15.80 2.46 -2.62
C ALA A 175 17.21 2.99 -2.24
N PRO A 176 17.97 2.37 -1.31
CA PRO A 176 19.33 2.81 -1.01
C PRO A 176 20.28 2.66 -2.21
N LEU A 177 20.13 1.63 -3.04
CA LEU A 177 20.97 1.43 -4.23
C LEU A 177 20.74 2.53 -5.28
N VAL A 178 19.48 2.93 -5.49
CA VAL A 178 19.13 4.04 -6.39
C VAL A 178 19.72 5.35 -5.86
N ARG A 179 19.60 5.62 -4.56
CA ARG A 179 20.16 6.81 -3.91
C ARG A 179 21.67 6.90 -4.07
N GLU A 180 22.37 5.81 -3.76
CA GLU A 180 23.83 5.70 -3.92
C GLU A 180 24.24 6.02 -5.36
N ARG A 181 23.56 5.39 -6.34
CA ARG A 181 23.89 5.56 -7.75
C ARG A 181 23.62 6.97 -8.28
N LEU A 182 22.67 7.69 -7.68
CA LEU A 182 22.34 9.07 -8.04
C LEU A 182 23.06 10.12 -7.18
N GLY A 183 23.77 9.71 -6.12
CA GLY A 183 24.38 10.62 -5.16
C GLY A 183 23.37 11.47 -4.38
N LEU A 184 22.17 10.94 -4.12
CA LEU A 184 21.08 11.67 -3.47
C LEU A 184 20.82 11.16 -2.06
N ALA A 185 20.58 12.09 -1.14
CA ALA A 185 20.16 11.77 0.23
C ALA A 185 18.71 11.24 0.27
N PRO A 186 18.31 10.48 1.32
CA PRO A 186 16.95 9.98 1.50
C PRO A 186 15.86 11.07 1.44
N GLU A 187 16.16 12.29 1.92
CA GLU A 187 15.22 13.42 1.94
C GLU A 187 14.97 13.96 0.53
N ALA A 188 15.98 13.91 -0.33
CA ALA A 188 15.86 14.34 -1.74
C ALA A 188 15.19 13.26 -2.61
N MET A 189 15.43 11.98 -2.28
CA MET A 189 14.90 10.82 -2.98
C MET A 189 14.20 9.84 -2.00
N PRO A 190 13.06 10.23 -1.40
CA PRO A 190 12.31 9.36 -0.50
C PRO A 190 11.73 8.16 -1.27
N LEU A 191 11.33 7.11 -0.54
CA LEU A 191 10.81 5.88 -1.14
C LEU A 191 9.69 6.18 -2.14
N ALA A 192 8.79 7.12 -1.83
CA ALA A 192 7.71 7.54 -2.73
C ALA A 192 8.20 7.92 -4.14
N LYS A 193 9.33 8.64 -4.27
CA LYS A 193 9.90 9.01 -5.57
C LYS A 193 10.52 7.82 -6.29
N VAL A 194 11.17 6.92 -5.54
CA VAL A 194 11.72 5.67 -6.08
C VAL A 194 10.60 4.79 -6.64
N LEU A 195 9.43 4.78 -6.00
CA LEU A 195 8.27 4.02 -6.46
C LEU A 195 7.66 4.61 -7.73
N GLU A 196 7.19 5.87 -7.68
CA GLU A 196 6.41 6.48 -8.77
C GLU A 196 7.25 6.71 -10.02
N GLY A 197 8.40 7.39 -9.88
CA GLY A 197 9.30 7.71 -10.99
C GLY A 197 10.26 6.59 -11.37
N GLY A 198 10.42 5.57 -10.50
CA GLY A 198 11.38 4.49 -10.68
C GLY A 198 10.70 3.15 -10.92
N THR A 199 10.47 2.38 -9.87
CA THR A 199 10.13 0.95 -9.98
C THR A 199 8.83 0.70 -10.71
N TRP A 200 7.81 1.54 -10.49
CA TRP A 200 6.50 1.38 -11.12
C TRP A 200 6.54 1.72 -12.61
N ALA A 201 7.20 2.83 -12.97
CA ALA A 201 7.41 3.24 -14.35
C ALA A 201 8.28 2.23 -15.12
N ALA A 202 9.39 1.78 -14.51
CA ALA A 202 10.28 0.77 -15.08
C ALA A 202 9.58 -0.57 -15.27
N GLY A 203 8.84 -1.05 -14.26
CA GLY A 203 8.05 -2.29 -14.34
C GLY A 203 6.99 -2.24 -15.44
N ARG A 204 6.29 -1.12 -15.59
CA ARG A 204 5.34 -0.90 -16.69
C ARG A 204 6.02 -0.97 -18.07
N ARG A 205 7.19 -0.37 -18.21
CA ARG A 205 7.94 -0.37 -19.47
C ARG A 205 8.40 -1.78 -19.83
N LEU A 206 9.03 -2.48 -18.87
CA LEU A 206 9.50 -3.85 -19.05
C LEU A 206 8.36 -4.81 -19.37
N ALA A 207 7.20 -4.67 -18.72
CA ALA A 207 6.04 -5.49 -19.03
C ALA A 207 5.64 -5.39 -20.51
N ARG A 208 5.67 -4.19 -21.10
CA ARG A 208 5.41 -3.98 -22.54
C ARG A 208 6.53 -4.50 -23.46
N GLU A 209 7.78 -4.45 -23.00
CA GLU A 209 8.92 -5.02 -23.74
C GLU A 209 8.86 -6.55 -23.76
N ARG A 210 8.34 -7.17 -22.69
CA ARG A 210 8.29 -8.63 -22.53
C ARG A 210 7.00 -9.28 -23.04
N ARG A 211 5.87 -8.57 -23.01
CA ARG A 211 4.55 -9.10 -23.32
C ARG A 211 3.73 -8.09 -24.13
N ALA A 212 3.09 -8.56 -25.20
CA ALA A 212 2.36 -7.71 -26.15
C ALA A 212 1.17 -6.95 -25.51
N ASP A 213 0.52 -7.55 -24.51
CA ASP A 213 -0.58 -6.94 -23.76
C ASP A 213 -0.09 -5.96 -22.66
N GLY A 214 1.22 -5.93 -22.38
CA GLY A 214 1.80 -5.18 -21.26
C GLY A 214 1.34 -5.68 -19.89
N GLY A 215 0.83 -6.91 -19.83
CA GLY A 215 0.31 -7.54 -18.63
C GLY A 215 1.41 -7.93 -17.63
N PRO A 216 1.02 -8.23 -16.38
CA PRO A 216 1.97 -8.69 -15.36
C PRO A 216 2.52 -10.10 -15.69
N PRO A 217 3.68 -10.49 -15.12
CA PRO A 217 4.26 -11.81 -15.36
C PRO A 217 3.49 -12.96 -14.67
N LEU A 218 2.60 -12.65 -13.73
CA LEU A 218 1.70 -13.60 -13.09
C LEU A 218 0.25 -13.20 -13.35
N HIS A 219 -0.56 -14.15 -13.80
CA HIS A 219 -1.99 -13.95 -13.98
C HIS A 219 -2.71 -14.07 -12.63
N VAL A 220 -3.06 -12.92 -12.04
CA VAL A 220 -3.75 -12.86 -10.75
C VAL A 220 -5.25 -12.61 -10.97
N VAL A 221 -6.09 -13.51 -10.45
CA VAL A 221 -7.54 -13.34 -10.43
C VAL A 221 -7.88 -12.31 -9.36
N SER A 222 -8.19 -11.08 -9.76
CA SER A 222 -8.47 -9.97 -8.83
C SER A 222 -9.82 -9.30 -9.09
N ASP A 223 -10.49 -8.90 -8.01
CA ASP A 223 -11.72 -8.09 -8.02
C ASP A 223 -11.44 -6.56 -8.06
N GLY A 224 -10.16 -6.16 -8.18
CA GLY A 224 -9.72 -4.77 -8.22
C GLY A 224 -9.65 -4.07 -6.85
N THR A 225 -9.72 -4.82 -5.74
CA THR A 225 -9.61 -4.25 -4.38
C THR A 225 -8.26 -4.50 -3.70
N VAL A 226 -7.31 -5.08 -4.44
CA VAL A 226 -5.95 -5.39 -3.94
C VAL A 226 -4.86 -4.82 -4.86
N PHE A 227 -5.11 -4.81 -6.18
CA PHE A 227 -4.19 -4.31 -7.20
C PHE A 227 -4.72 -3.03 -7.85
#